data_AF-A0A9D6I5Y4-F1
#
_entry.id   AF-A0A9D6I5Y4-F1
#
_cell.length_a   1.000
_cell.length_b   1.000
_cell.length_c   1.000
_cell.angle_alpha   90.00
_cell.angle_beta   90.00
_cell.angle_gamma   90.00
#
_symmetry.space_group_name_H-M   'P 1'
#
loop_
_entity.id
_entity.type
_entity.pdbx_description
1 polymer ?
#
loop_
_entity_poly.entity_id
_entity_poly.type
_entity_poly.pdbx_seq_one_letter_code
_entity_poly.pdbx_strand_id
1 'polypeptide(L)'
;MFESHHKGPSRTVACALTQGYGRPFFEWITRDKGYARQLTEFGEIKNPKGIQRIEETPNLTGALERRGWKTSRIEKVVGLNWIAYLKRVWHE
;
A
#
# COMPACT_ATOMS: atom_id res chain seq x y z
N MET A 1 -6.66 11.35 28.28
CA MET A 1 -6.20 9.95 28.31
C MET A 1 -6.18 9.45 26.89
N PHE A 2 -5.10 9.70 26.15
CA PHE A 2 -4.94 9.20 24.78
C PHE A 2 -4.35 7.80 24.88
N GLU A 3 -5.19 6.79 24.67
CA GLU A 3 -4.72 5.41 24.51
C GLU A 3 -3.85 5.34 23.26
N SER A 4 -2.55 5.25 23.46
CA SER A 4 -1.64 4.82 22.41
C SER A 4 -1.91 3.34 22.15
N HIS A 5 -2.75 3.03 21.16
CA HIS A 5 -2.76 1.69 20.59
C HIS A 5 -1.41 1.43 19.93
N HIS A 6 -0.53 0.79 20.70
CA HIS A 6 0.67 0.12 20.23
C HIS A 6 0.28 -0.87 19.12
N LYS A 7 0.34 -0.46 17.85
CA LYS A 7 0.32 -1.41 16.74
C LYS A 7 1.67 -2.15 16.74
N GLY A 8 1.64 -3.43 17.13
CA GLY A 8 2.79 -4.34 17.11
C GLY A 8 3.46 -4.46 15.72
N PRO A 9 4.65 -5.09 15.65
CA PRO A 9 5.72 -4.77 14.69
C PRO A 9 5.56 -5.25 13.24
N SER A 10 4.42 -5.77 12.82
CA SER A 10 4.24 -6.30 11.45
C SER A 10 3.81 -5.20 10.48
N ARG A 11 4.71 -4.26 10.19
CA ARG A 11 4.54 -3.30 9.09
C ARG A 11 4.74 -4.05 7.78
N THR A 12 3.69 -4.20 6.98
CA THR A 12 3.72 -4.87 5.66
C THR A 12 3.47 -3.84 4.56
N VAL A 13 3.95 -4.11 3.34
CA VAL A 13 3.78 -3.22 2.18
C VAL A 13 2.44 -3.43 1.47
N ALA A 14 1.83 -2.33 1.05
CA ALA A 14 0.77 -2.27 0.04
C ALA A 14 0.89 -0.93 -0.72
N CYS A 15 0.83 -0.94 -2.06
CA CYS A 15 1.11 0.25 -2.88
C CYS A 15 -0.13 0.98 -3.41
N ALA A 16 -1.33 0.39 -3.31
CA ALA A 16 -2.60 0.97 -3.79
C ALA A 16 -2.52 1.57 -5.22
N LEU A 17 -1.82 0.90 -6.14
CA LEU A 17 -1.57 1.40 -7.48
C LEU A 17 -2.86 1.49 -8.30
N THR A 18 -3.06 2.63 -8.96
CA THR A 18 -4.18 2.91 -9.88
C THR A 18 -3.70 3.08 -11.32
N GLN A 19 -2.57 2.45 -11.67
CA GLN A 19 -1.97 2.54 -13.01
C GLN A 19 -2.97 2.11 -14.09
N GLY A 20 -3.10 2.93 -15.13
CA GLY A 20 -4.03 2.68 -16.24
C GLY A 20 -5.43 3.29 -16.05
N TYR A 21 -5.76 3.80 -14.86
CA TYR A 21 -7.05 4.47 -14.62
C TYR A 21 -6.94 5.99 -14.78
N GLY A 22 -7.96 6.58 -15.41
CA GLY A 22 -8.09 8.02 -15.63
C GLY A 22 -9.16 8.67 -14.78
N ARG A 23 -9.46 9.95 -15.07
CA ARG A 23 -10.42 10.77 -14.31
C ARG A 23 -11.78 10.10 -14.01
N PRO A 24 -12.45 9.38 -14.94
CA PRO A 24 -13.75 8.76 -14.65
C PRO A 24 -13.71 7.76 -13.48
N PHE A 25 -12.59 7.05 -13.32
CA PHE A 25 -12.42 6.13 -12.20
C PHE A 25 -12.31 6.88 -10.87
N PHE A 26 -11.56 7.99 -10.85
CA PHE A 26 -11.42 8.80 -9.65
C PHE A 26 -12.72 9.51 -9.26
N GLU A 27 -13.51 9.97 -10.24
CA GLU A 27 -14.85 10.49 -10.00
C GLU A 27 -15.78 9.42 -9.42
N TRP A 28 -15.67 8.18 -9.92
CA TRP A 28 -16.45 7.05 -9.42
C TRP A 28 -16.08 6.70 -7.97
N ILE A 29 -14.80 6.45 -7.65
CA ILE A 29 -14.42 6.06 -6.28
C ILE A 29 -14.59 7.17 -5.23
N THR A 30 -14.70 8.43 -5.66
CA THR A 30 -14.90 9.59 -4.75
C THR A 30 -16.38 9.93 -4.53
N ARG A 31 -17.31 9.18 -5.16
CA ARG A 31 -18.75 9.34 -5.00
C ARG A 31 -19.35 8.16 -4.25
N ASP A 32 -20.40 8.45 -3.47
CA ASP A 32 -21.19 7.39 -2.86
C ASP A 32 -21.79 6.49 -3.95
N LYS A 33 -21.61 5.18 -3.78
CA LYS A 33 -21.98 4.14 -4.76
C LYS A 33 -21.48 4.38 -6.19
N GLY A 34 -20.49 5.26 -6.38
CA GLY A 34 -19.97 5.55 -7.71
C GLY A 34 -20.64 6.69 -8.48
N TYR A 35 -21.78 7.21 -8.01
CA TYR A 35 -22.56 8.19 -8.78
C TYR A 35 -23.33 9.20 -7.95
N ALA A 36 -23.63 8.91 -6.68
CA ALA A 36 -24.45 9.75 -5.83
C ALA A 36 -23.63 10.94 -5.29
N ARG A 37 -23.89 11.35 -4.05
CA ARG A 37 -23.20 12.51 -3.44
C ARG A 37 -21.69 12.31 -3.47
N GLN A 38 -20.98 13.41 -3.68
CA GLN A 38 -19.53 13.43 -3.57
C GLN A 38 -19.11 13.22 -2.11
N LEU A 39 -18.21 12.27 -1.89
CA LEU A 39 -17.69 11.93 -0.56
C LEU A 39 -16.41 12.70 -0.26
N THR A 40 -15.56 12.90 -1.27
CA THR A 40 -14.28 13.58 -1.13
C THR A 40 -13.76 14.07 -2.47
N GLU A 41 -12.68 14.85 -2.45
CA GLU A 41 -11.88 15.21 -3.62
C GLU A 41 -10.45 14.79 -3.39
N PHE A 42 -9.88 14.10 -4.38
CA PHE A 42 -8.45 13.91 -4.42
C PHE A 42 -7.80 15.07 -5.17
N GLY A 43 -6.63 15.49 -4.69
CA GLY A 43 -5.79 16.46 -5.40
C GLY A 43 -5.11 15.82 -6.61
N GLU A 44 -3.91 16.30 -6.93
CA GLU A 44 -3.10 15.69 -7.99
C GLU A 44 -2.84 14.21 -7.68
N ILE A 45 -3.29 13.32 -8.56
CA ILE A 45 -3.05 11.88 -8.45
C ILE A 45 -1.61 11.61 -8.89
N LYS A 46 -0.72 11.51 -7.91
CA LYS A 46 0.71 11.31 -8.15
C LYS A 46 1.32 10.38 -7.12
N ASN A 47 1.82 9.25 -7.59
CA ASN A 47 2.57 8.30 -6.79
C ASN A 47 3.99 8.83 -6.49
N PRO A 48 4.62 8.39 -5.38
CA PRO A 48 5.97 8.82 -5.02
C PRO A 48 7.01 8.49 -6.11
N LYS A 49 7.98 9.39 -6.29
CA LYS A 49 9.06 9.21 -7.26
C LYS A 49 9.85 7.92 -6.97
N GLY A 50 10.12 7.14 -8.01
CA GLY A 50 10.78 5.84 -7.96
C GLY A 50 9.86 4.66 -7.72
N ILE A 51 8.56 4.88 -7.48
CA ILE A 51 7.52 3.82 -7.36
C ILE A 51 6.20 4.31 -7.98
N GLN A 52 6.28 5.06 -9.09
CA GLN A 52 5.09 5.58 -9.75
C GLN A 52 4.29 4.49 -10.46
N ARG A 53 5.01 3.50 -10.99
CA ARG A 53 4.48 2.40 -11.78
C ARG A 53 4.75 1.05 -11.15
N ILE A 54 3.96 0.05 -11.49
CA ILE A 54 4.05 -1.29 -10.89
C ILE A 54 5.42 -1.95 -11.13
N GLU A 55 6.01 -1.72 -12.31
CA GLU A 55 7.33 -2.21 -12.68
C GLU A 55 8.46 -1.59 -11.83
N GLU A 56 8.20 -0.47 -11.16
CA GLU A 56 9.17 0.22 -10.31
C GLU A 56 9.11 -0.28 -8.86
N THR A 57 8.20 -1.19 -8.52
CA THR A 57 8.12 -1.77 -7.16
C THR A 57 9.44 -2.36 -6.63
N PRO A 58 10.36 -2.93 -7.44
CA PRO A 58 11.67 -3.36 -6.96
C PRO A 58 12.54 -2.23 -6.39
N ASN A 59 12.30 -0.97 -6.77
CA ASN A 59 13.03 0.18 -6.23
C ASN A 59 12.80 0.37 -4.73
N LEU A 60 11.64 -0.09 -4.20
CA LEU A 60 11.38 -0.11 -2.77
C LEU A 60 12.36 -1.02 -2.04
N THR A 61 12.57 -2.24 -2.54
CA THR A 61 13.55 -3.19 -2.00
C THR A 61 14.95 -2.57 -2.01
N GLY A 62 15.39 -2.03 -3.15
CA GLY A 62 16.68 -1.36 -3.24
C GLY A 62 16.82 -0.17 -2.29
N ALA A 63 15.74 0.59 -2.04
CA ALA A 63 15.75 1.69 -1.08
C ALA A 63 15.84 1.21 0.39
N LEU A 64 15.25 0.07 0.72
CA LEU A 64 15.35 -0.54 2.05
C LEU A 64 16.75 -1.11 2.29
N GLU A 65 17.36 -1.75 1.28
CA GLU A 65 18.74 -2.21 1.33
C GLU A 65 19.72 -1.05 1.56
N ARG A 66 19.60 0.04 0.80
CA ARG A 66 20.41 1.26 1.01
C ARG A 66 20.21 1.89 2.38
N ARG A 67 19.06 1.67 3.03
CA ARG A 67 18.78 2.07 4.42
C ARG A 67 19.32 1.08 5.46
N GLY A 68 20.07 0.05 5.05
CA GLY A 68 20.71 -0.92 5.94
C GLY A 68 19.74 -1.93 6.53
N TRP A 69 18.57 -2.16 5.92
CA TRP A 69 17.65 -3.18 6.41
C TRP A 69 18.22 -4.58 6.12
N LYS A 70 18.17 -5.47 7.11
CA LYS A 70 18.52 -6.88 6.92
C LYS A 70 17.59 -7.50 5.88
N THR A 71 18.11 -8.34 4.99
CA THR A 71 17.34 -9.07 3.98
C THR A 71 16.14 -9.81 4.59
N SER A 72 16.35 -10.51 5.71
CA SER A 72 15.28 -11.22 6.43
C SER A 72 14.15 -10.32 6.93
N ARG A 73 14.42 -9.02 7.17
CA ARG A 73 13.39 -8.03 7.49
C ARG A 73 12.66 -7.56 6.23
N ILE A 74 13.38 -7.35 5.14
CA ILE A 74 12.81 -6.92 3.86
C ILE A 74 11.85 -7.98 3.34
N GLU A 75 12.25 -9.25 3.30
CA GLU A 75 11.39 -10.38 2.88
C GLU A 75 10.09 -10.44 3.68
N LYS A 76 10.19 -10.26 5.01
CA LYS A 76 9.02 -10.21 5.89
C LYS A 76 8.06 -9.09 5.52
N VAL A 77 8.57 -7.87 5.38
CA VAL A 77 7.78 -6.66 5.15
C VAL A 77 7.19 -6.63 3.74
N VAL A 78 7.92 -7.14 2.74
CA VAL A 78 7.48 -7.17 1.35
C VAL A 78 6.45 -8.29 1.10
N GLY A 79 6.58 -9.45 1.76
CA GLY A 79 5.68 -10.57 1.44
C GLY A 79 5.44 -11.60 2.54
N LEU A 80 6.45 -12.01 3.32
CA LEU A 80 6.27 -13.16 4.23
C LEU A 80 5.26 -12.88 5.36
N ASN A 81 5.13 -11.62 5.80
CA ASN A 81 4.10 -11.24 6.76
C ASN A 81 2.69 -11.38 6.16
N TRP A 82 2.50 -11.06 4.87
CA TRP A 82 1.23 -11.29 4.17
C TRP A 82 0.93 -12.78 4.09
N ILE A 83 1.88 -13.58 3.63
CA ILE A 83 1.70 -15.04 3.48
C ILE A 83 1.34 -15.68 4.83
N ALA A 84 2.07 -15.35 5.89
CA ALA A 84 1.79 -15.88 7.22
C ALA A 84 0.40 -15.47 7.74
N TYR A 85 0.00 -14.23 7.50
CA TYR A 85 -1.34 -13.76 7.86
C TYR A 85 -2.43 -14.48 7.08
N LEU A 86 -2.26 -14.61 5.76
CA LEU A 86 -3.21 -15.26 4.86
C LEU A 86 -3.41 -16.73 5.23
N LYS A 87 -2.33 -17.48 5.47
CA LYS A 87 -2.39 -18.86 5.99
C LYS A 87 -3.22 -18.96 7.26
N ARG A 88 -2.97 -18.06 8.22
CA ARG A 88 -3.71 -18.04 9.49
C ARG A 88 -5.21 -17.81 9.32
N VAL A 89 -5.64 -16.93 8.41
CA VAL A 89 -7.06 -16.60 8.22
C VAL A 89 -7.78 -17.58 7.28
N TRP A 90 -7.05 -18.27 6.41
CA TRP A 90 -7.59 -19.31 5.54
C TRP A 90 -7.47 -20.73 6.11
N HIS A 91 -6.84 -20.88 7.28
CA HIS A 91 -6.64 -22.17 7.95
C HIS A 91 -5.82 -23.16 7.11
N GLU A 92 -4.79 -22.65 6.42
CA GLU A 92 -3.79 -23.41 5.63
C GLU A 92 -2.42 -23.47 6.31
#